data_AF-A0A0X3PM14-F1
#
_entry.id   AF-A0A0X3PM14-F1
#
_cell.length_a   1.000
_cell.length_b   1.000
_cell.length_c   1.000
_cell.angle_alpha   90.00
_cell.angle_beta   90.00
_cell.angle_gamma   90.00
#
_symmetry.space_group_name_H-M   'P 1'
#
loop_
_entity.id
_entity.type
_entity.pdbx_description
1 polymer ?
#
loop_
_entity_poly.entity_id
_entity_poly.type
_entity_poly.pdbx_seq_one_letter_code
_entity_poly.pdbx_strand_id
1 'polypeptide(L)'
;MCTQMPRKNKHASLPKTSVQLRTKDLCEELLRMCSSSIDPADGLTYFKNMQVITTELSILQKDICMIRNLPKSDFERQKFLLKLKSRLGTCFLKSIDFRQTDDSGFGVFSAEDIQAQECVLRISMEHILSAQSVIAYFPPTLRADPLLRGMENIALSLSLLHELSLGEKSMWCDYLCKQFTCLLFKLHCCLDSLPTSYTTVMYLSAEHMELLSGFPIAGMALNAFRSICRQYAYFFLLLEKTKTLLGNMKFFCFSDYCWAVSVVMSRNNRVPDPDCPEKEILCLIPLWDMINHRAGRVTTDVKIETKTIEFSAMEACPLSSEIFMDYGCRTSAEFLLYCGFVPPFNPHHRTPLILSLSKFDKLLELRTGLLCRLGYTSEISPLVSSSDVTIPSPELACFARVFVMNEDDLRQYAEEVENDFISASKRLLSTEFEHTRVDTGALTFLETRIDLLIKKYTSNLAKTTGKVVTTGSGDGNANFLRSQCRLLCEQDIALLRAYRDALLATRKRQHHRSAVSTAD
;
A
#
# COMPACT_ATOMS: atom_id res chain seq x y z
N MET A 1 -38.72 -48.84 -15.19
CA MET A 1 -37.88 -48.49 -14.03
C MET A 1 -36.49 -48.12 -14.52
N CYS A 2 -35.94 -47.03 -13.97
CA CYS A 2 -34.57 -46.50 -14.14
C CYS A 2 -34.17 -45.93 -15.51
N THR A 3 -34.57 -44.68 -15.71
CA THR A 3 -33.82 -43.68 -16.49
C THR A 3 -32.46 -43.41 -15.84
N GLN A 4 -31.37 -43.75 -16.53
CA GLN A 4 -30.01 -43.35 -16.12
C GLN A 4 -29.75 -41.90 -16.51
N MET A 5 -29.45 -41.06 -15.54
CA MET A 5 -28.97 -39.69 -15.73
C MET A 5 -27.56 -39.67 -16.37
N PRO A 6 -27.23 -38.69 -17.23
CA PRO A 6 -25.88 -38.53 -17.73
C PRO A 6 -24.94 -38.02 -16.61
N ARG A 7 -23.81 -38.70 -16.46
CA ARG A 7 -22.71 -38.33 -15.58
C ARG A 7 -22.17 -36.94 -15.95
N LYS A 8 -22.10 -36.04 -14.96
CA LYS A 8 -21.37 -34.77 -15.05
C LYS A 8 -19.90 -35.04 -15.44
N ASN A 9 -19.48 -34.52 -16.58
CA ASN A 9 -18.07 -34.55 -16.99
C ASN A 9 -17.24 -33.66 -16.05
N LYS A 10 -16.16 -34.25 -15.51
CA LYS A 10 -15.10 -33.54 -14.79
C LYS A 10 -14.40 -32.57 -15.75
N HIS A 11 -14.08 -31.38 -15.25
CA HIS A 11 -13.30 -30.34 -15.94
C HIS A 11 -12.09 -30.94 -16.68
N ALA A 12 -12.12 -30.93 -18.00
CA ALA A 12 -10.94 -31.24 -18.81
C ALA A 12 -9.99 -30.04 -18.76
N SER A 13 -8.76 -30.24 -18.29
CA SER A 13 -7.72 -29.21 -18.31
C SER A 13 -7.44 -28.78 -19.75
N LEU A 14 -7.52 -27.48 -20.04
CA LEU A 14 -7.20 -26.90 -21.34
C LEU A 14 -5.73 -27.22 -21.74
N PRO A 15 -5.44 -27.51 -23.01
CA PRO A 15 -4.06 -27.67 -23.48
C PRO A 15 -3.19 -26.45 -23.15
N LYS A 16 -1.91 -26.64 -22.78
CA LYS A 16 -1.02 -25.51 -22.43
C LYS A 16 -0.94 -24.43 -23.52
N THR A 17 -1.02 -24.83 -24.79
CA THR A 17 -1.01 -23.90 -25.95
C THR A 17 -2.24 -22.99 -25.98
N SER A 18 -3.42 -23.46 -25.55
CA SER A 18 -4.61 -22.62 -25.50
C SER A 18 -4.61 -21.68 -24.28
N VAL A 19 -4.02 -22.11 -23.15
CA VAL A 19 -3.81 -21.23 -21.98
C VAL A 19 -2.86 -20.09 -22.31
N GLN A 20 -1.76 -20.37 -23.02
CA GLN A 20 -0.80 -19.36 -23.45
C GLN A 20 -1.47 -18.31 -24.35
N LEU A 21 -2.19 -18.75 -25.39
CA LEU A 21 -2.85 -17.84 -26.35
C LEU A 21 -3.91 -16.97 -25.67
N ARG A 22 -4.79 -17.56 -24.85
CA ARG A 22 -5.81 -16.78 -24.14
C ARG A 22 -5.21 -15.83 -23.12
N THR A 23 -4.14 -16.22 -22.43
CA THR A 23 -3.41 -15.31 -21.52
C THR A 23 -2.85 -14.12 -22.28
N LYS A 24 -2.29 -14.34 -23.47
CA LYS A 24 -1.79 -13.27 -24.34
C LYS A 24 -2.89 -12.26 -24.68
N ASP A 25 -4.04 -12.74 -25.17
CA ASP A 25 -5.18 -11.88 -25.55
C ASP A 25 -5.64 -11.01 -24.36
N LEU A 26 -5.76 -11.63 -23.18
CA LEU A 26 -6.13 -10.94 -21.94
C LEU A 26 -5.08 -9.90 -21.52
N CYS A 27 -3.79 -10.18 -21.71
CA CYS A 27 -2.72 -9.22 -21.41
C CYS A 27 -2.73 -8.03 -22.38
N GLU A 28 -2.97 -8.25 -23.67
CA GLU A 28 -3.12 -7.17 -24.66
C GLU A 28 -4.32 -6.28 -24.34
N GLU A 29 -5.46 -6.89 -23.95
CA GLU A 29 -6.64 -6.15 -23.49
C GLU A 29 -6.34 -5.33 -22.23
N LEU A 30 -5.67 -5.94 -21.24
CA LEU A 30 -5.30 -5.29 -19.98
C LEU A 30 -4.36 -4.09 -20.21
N LEU A 31 -3.37 -4.22 -21.09
CA LEU A 31 -2.49 -3.10 -21.46
C LEU A 31 -3.25 -1.96 -22.13
N ARG A 32 -4.15 -2.28 -23.06
CA ARG A 32 -4.99 -1.29 -23.73
C ARG A 32 -5.82 -0.52 -22.71
N MET A 33 -6.48 -1.22 -21.78
CA MET A 33 -7.25 -0.60 -20.70
C MET A 33 -6.37 0.27 -19.80
N CYS A 34 -5.21 -0.23 -19.37
CA CYS A 34 -4.30 0.48 -18.46
C CYS A 34 -3.65 1.73 -19.05
N SER A 35 -3.72 1.90 -20.39
CA SER A 35 -3.16 3.04 -21.12
C SER A 35 -4.18 4.17 -21.34
N SER A 36 -5.47 3.91 -21.10
CA SER A 36 -6.53 4.91 -21.24
C SER A 36 -6.56 5.88 -20.04
N SER A 37 -6.98 7.12 -20.30
CA SER A 37 -7.37 8.05 -19.23
C SER A 37 -8.65 7.56 -18.54
N ILE A 38 -8.78 7.86 -17.25
CA ILE A 38 -9.89 7.42 -16.41
C ILE A 38 -10.56 8.65 -15.84
N ASP A 39 -11.86 8.80 -16.05
CA ASP A 39 -12.66 9.77 -15.29
C ASP A 39 -12.77 9.28 -13.84
N PRO A 40 -12.44 10.09 -12.82
CA PRO A 40 -12.60 9.73 -11.42
C PRO A 40 -14.01 9.19 -11.06
N ALA A 41 -15.06 9.64 -11.75
CA ALA A 41 -16.43 9.17 -11.52
C ALA A 41 -16.64 7.70 -11.90
N ASP A 42 -15.87 7.19 -12.87
CA ASP A 42 -15.97 5.82 -13.38
C ASP A 42 -15.00 4.84 -12.69
N GLY A 43 -14.23 5.31 -11.70
CA GLY A 43 -13.14 4.53 -11.09
C GLY A 43 -13.56 3.14 -10.58
N LEU A 44 -14.75 3.02 -9.98
CA LEU A 44 -15.26 1.72 -9.52
C LEU A 44 -15.61 0.78 -10.68
N THR A 45 -16.28 1.29 -11.71
CA THR A 45 -16.62 0.51 -12.91
C THR A 45 -15.35 0.05 -13.62
N TYR A 46 -14.38 0.94 -13.74
CA TYR A 46 -13.08 0.64 -14.33
C TYR A 46 -12.35 -0.46 -13.52
N PHE A 47 -12.34 -0.38 -12.20
CA PHE A 47 -11.81 -1.43 -11.33
C PHE A 47 -12.49 -2.78 -11.57
N LYS A 48 -13.84 -2.80 -11.60
CA LYS A 48 -14.62 -4.02 -11.85
C LYS A 48 -14.27 -4.67 -13.18
N ASN A 49 -14.13 -3.87 -14.25
CA ASN A 49 -13.75 -4.38 -15.57
C ASN A 49 -12.36 -5.00 -15.57
N MET A 50 -11.37 -4.37 -14.91
CA MET A 50 -10.05 -4.97 -14.74
C MET A 50 -10.13 -6.26 -13.91
N GLN A 51 -10.94 -6.27 -12.86
CA GLN A 51 -11.10 -7.44 -12.00
C GLN A 51 -11.66 -8.65 -12.74
N VAL A 52 -12.55 -8.45 -13.73
CA VAL A 52 -13.04 -9.52 -14.60
C VAL A 52 -11.87 -10.20 -15.33
N ILE A 53 -11.00 -9.40 -15.98
CA ILE A 53 -9.83 -9.91 -16.71
C ILE A 53 -8.85 -10.63 -15.77
N THR A 54 -8.52 -10.03 -14.62
CA THR A 54 -7.56 -10.61 -13.68
C THR A 54 -8.09 -11.87 -13.00
N THR A 55 -9.41 -11.95 -12.78
CA THR A 55 -10.07 -13.16 -12.29
C THR A 55 -10.03 -14.27 -13.34
N GLU A 56 -10.29 -13.94 -14.62
CA GLU A 56 -10.17 -14.91 -15.72
C GLU A 56 -8.73 -15.43 -15.83
N LEU A 57 -7.73 -14.55 -15.80
CA LEU A 57 -6.31 -14.92 -15.78
C LEU A 57 -6.01 -15.90 -14.64
N SER A 58 -6.46 -15.58 -13.42
CA SER A 58 -6.24 -16.41 -12.23
C SER A 58 -6.89 -17.79 -12.35
N ILE A 59 -8.12 -17.86 -12.88
CA ILE A 59 -8.84 -19.13 -13.10
C ILE A 59 -8.14 -19.97 -14.18
N LEU A 60 -7.80 -19.36 -15.30
CA LEU A 60 -7.17 -20.02 -16.45
C LEU A 60 -5.82 -20.64 -16.08
N GLN A 61 -5.06 -19.97 -15.20
CA GLN A 61 -3.69 -20.33 -14.84
C GLN A 61 -3.58 -21.12 -13.54
N LYS A 62 -4.68 -21.31 -12.80
CA LYS A 62 -4.72 -21.89 -11.44
C LYS A 62 -3.91 -23.18 -11.30
N ASP A 63 -3.98 -24.05 -12.29
CA ASP A 63 -3.29 -25.34 -12.26
C ASP A 63 -1.79 -25.27 -12.58
N ILE A 64 -1.31 -24.13 -13.03
CA ILE A 64 0.06 -23.91 -13.49
C ILE A 64 0.86 -23.09 -12.45
N CYS A 65 0.20 -22.22 -11.69
CA CYS A 65 0.82 -21.32 -10.71
C CYS A 65 1.75 -22.07 -9.75
N MET A 66 2.92 -21.51 -9.46
CA MET A 66 3.86 -22.03 -8.47
C MET A 66 3.30 -21.93 -7.05
N ILE A 67 2.61 -20.83 -6.74
CA ILE A 67 2.07 -20.56 -5.40
C ILE A 67 1.04 -21.60 -4.93
N ARG A 68 0.44 -22.35 -5.86
CA ARG A 68 -0.56 -23.38 -5.54
C ARG A 68 -0.01 -24.49 -4.63
N ASN A 69 1.31 -24.66 -4.66
CA ASN A 69 2.01 -25.73 -3.94
C ASN A 69 2.43 -25.30 -2.53
N LEU A 70 2.43 -23.99 -2.23
CA LEU A 70 2.82 -23.43 -0.93
C LEU A 70 1.90 -23.93 0.21
N PRO A 71 2.33 -23.89 1.48
CA PRO A 71 1.57 -24.36 2.64
C PRO A 71 0.20 -23.76 2.73
N LYS A 72 -0.80 -24.58 3.01
CA LYS A 72 -2.17 -24.09 3.14
C LYS A 72 -2.63 -24.01 4.59
N SER A 73 -1.83 -24.51 5.53
CA SER A 73 -2.16 -24.52 6.95
C SER A 73 -1.12 -23.82 7.80
N ASP A 74 -1.59 -23.14 8.85
CA ASP A 74 -0.73 -22.50 9.85
C ASP A 74 0.19 -23.53 10.54
N PHE A 75 -0.28 -24.77 10.72
CA PHE A 75 0.53 -25.85 11.27
C PHE A 75 1.77 -26.16 10.42
N GLU A 76 1.62 -26.25 9.10
CA GLU A 76 2.74 -26.46 8.17
C GLU A 76 3.72 -25.28 8.20
N ARG A 77 3.20 -24.06 8.25
CA ARG A 77 4.00 -22.83 8.32
C ARG A 77 4.78 -22.72 9.63
N GLN A 78 4.15 -23.00 10.77
CA GLN A 78 4.80 -23.04 12.09
C GLN A 78 5.98 -24.02 12.11
N LYS A 79 5.79 -25.24 11.59
CA LYS A 79 6.84 -26.26 11.52
C LYS A 79 8.05 -25.77 10.72
N PHE A 80 7.80 -25.02 9.66
CA PHE A 80 8.85 -24.47 8.80
C PHE A 80 9.59 -23.31 9.48
N LEU A 81 8.87 -22.40 10.14
CA LEU A 81 9.47 -21.32 10.93
C LEU A 81 10.42 -21.87 12.01
N LEU A 82 10.04 -22.97 12.68
CA LEU A 82 10.92 -23.65 13.65
C LEU A 82 12.18 -24.25 13.00
N LYS A 83 12.08 -24.75 11.77
CA LYS A 83 13.25 -25.23 11.02
C LYS A 83 14.16 -24.09 10.60
N LEU A 84 13.58 -22.98 10.14
CA LEU A 84 14.30 -21.76 9.78
C LEU A 84 15.04 -21.20 10.99
N LYS A 85 14.37 -21.15 12.16
CA LYS A 85 14.97 -20.81 13.46
C LYS A 85 16.20 -21.67 13.77
N SER A 86 16.09 -22.99 13.59
CA SER A 86 17.20 -23.92 13.86
C SER A 86 18.40 -23.69 12.93
N ARG A 87 18.17 -23.39 11.65
CA ARG A 87 19.25 -23.19 10.67
C ARG A 87 19.94 -21.84 10.83
N LEU A 88 19.14 -20.79 11.06
CA LEU A 88 19.61 -19.43 11.29
C LEU A 88 19.76 -19.12 12.79
N GLY A 89 19.99 -20.16 13.60
CA GLY A 89 20.07 -20.07 15.06
C GLY A 89 21.13 -19.05 15.53
N THR A 90 22.22 -18.93 14.78
CA THR A 90 23.31 -17.98 15.02
C THR A 90 22.90 -16.51 14.85
N CYS A 91 21.79 -16.24 14.18
CA CYS A 91 21.26 -14.89 14.03
C CYS A 91 20.50 -14.41 15.28
N PHE A 92 20.10 -15.31 16.18
CA PHE A 92 19.36 -14.96 17.39
C PHE A 92 20.33 -14.77 18.56
N LEU A 93 20.32 -13.57 19.14
CA LEU A 93 21.05 -13.25 20.37
C LEU A 93 20.19 -13.46 21.62
N LYS A 94 18.88 -13.59 21.43
CA LYS A 94 17.87 -13.84 22.46
C LYS A 94 16.96 -15.01 22.05
N SER A 95 16.42 -15.71 23.04
CA SER A 95 15.49 -16.81 22.81
C SER A 95 14.13 -16.27 22.34
N ILE A 96 13.70 -16.67 21.14
CA ILE A 96 12.40 -16.28 20.56
C ILE A 96 11.59 -17.49 20.09
N ASP A 97 10.29 -17.35 19.86
CA ASP A 97 9.43 -18.31 19.20
C ASP A 97 8.54 -17.64 18.16
N PHE A 98 7.95 -18.45 17.27
CA PHE A 98 6.93 -17.98 16.32
C PHE A 98 5.56 -18.47 16.79
N ARG A 99 4.54 -17.62 16.73
CA ARG A 99 3.16 -18.01 17.06
C ARG A 99 2.19 -17.30 16.11
N GLN A 100 1.12 -18.00 15.73
CA GLN A 100 -0.01 -17.42 15.02
C GLN A 100 -0.88 -16.63 16.01
N THR A 101 -1.28 -15.42 15.63
CA THR A 101 -2.24 -14.58 16.34
C THR A 101 -3.50 -14.39 15.49
N ASP A 102 -4.62 -14.09 16.14
CA ASP A 102 -5.88 -13.83 15.42
C ASP A 102 -5.85 -12.48 14.67
N ASP A 103 -5.14 -11.49 15.21
CA ASP A 103 -5.17 -10.10 14.72
C ASP A 103 -4.07 -9.77 13.69
N SER A 104 -2.87 -10.33 13.85
CA SER A 104 -1.68 -9.95 13.06
C SER A 104 -1.06 -11.12 12.29
N GLY A 105 -1.67 -12.31 12.35
CA GLY A 105 -1.08 -13.53 11.79
C GLY A 105 0.14 -13.99 12.59
N PHE A 106 1.12 -14.58 11.91
CA PHE A 106 2.36 -15.05 12.56
C PHE A 106 3.20 -13.86 13.04
N GLY A 107 3.56 -13.89 14.32
CA GLY A 107 4.47 -12.95 14.96
C GLY A 107 5.64 -13.63 15.66
N VAL A 108 6.58 -12.82 16.13
CA VAL A 108 7.75 -13.23 16.91
C VAL A 108 7.49 -12.98 18.39
N PHE A 109 7.67 -13.98 19.23
CA PHE A 109 7.43 -13.94 20.67
C PHE A 109 8.72 -14.17 21.44
N SER A 110 8.88 -13.53 22.58
CA SER A 110 9.99 -13.79 23.48
C SER A 110 9.84 -15.15 24.16
N ALA A 111 10.93 -15.91 24.26
CA ALA A 111 11.03 -17.15 25.03
C ALA A 111 11.86 -16.97 26.32
N GLU A 112 12.22 -15.73 26.62
CA GLU A 112 12.90 -15.26 27.84
C GLU A 112 12.56 -13.77 28.05
N ASP A 113 12.91 -13.20 29.21
CA ASP A 113 12.76 -11.77 29.43
C ASP A 113 13.83 -10.98 28.66
N ILE A 114 13.41 -10.01 27.85
CA ILE A 114 14.29 -9.15 27.06
C ILE A 114 14.12 -7.70 27.54
N GLN A 115 15.23 -7.02 27.85
CA GLN A 115 15.19 -5.62 28.25
C GLN A 115 15.13 -4.69 27.04
N ALA A 116 14.61 -3.48 27.26
CA ALA A 116 14.60 -2.46 26.21
C ALA A 116 16.03 -2.20 25.70
N GLN A 117 16.17 -2.04 24.38
CA GLN A 117 17.44 -1.81 23.67
C GLN A 117 18.42 -3.00 23.66
N GLU A 118 18.05 -4.16 24.20
CA GLU A 118 18.86 -5.36 23.97
C GLU A 118 18.75 -5.82 22.52
N CYS A 119 19.89 -6.19 21.94
CA CYS A 119 19.93 -6.74 20.59
C CYS A 119 19.34 -8.15 20.58
N VAL A 120 18.31 -8.35 19.77
CA VAL A 120 17.55 -9.61 19.64
C VAL A 120 18.05 -10.40 18.43
N LEU A 121 18.27 -9.72 17.30
CA LEU A 121 18.70 -10.34 16.05
C LEU A 121 19.96 -9.66 15.50
N ARG A 122 20.88 -10.47 14.98
CA ARG A 122 22.02 -10.04 14.16
C ARG A 122 22.08 -10.88 12.89
N ILE A 123 21.78 -10.27 11.75
CA ILE A 123 21.69 -10.95 10.46
C ILE A 123 22.83 -10.48 9.56
N SER A 124 23.64 -11.42 9.07
CA SER A 124 24.64 -11.14 8.03
C SER A 124 23.96 -10.71 6.73
N MET A 125 24.48 -9.67 6.07
CA MET A 125 23.98 -9.18 4.78
C MET A 125 23.98 -10.25 3.68
N GLU A 126 24.76 -11.33 3.82
CA GLU A 126 24.76 -12.45 2.86
C GLU A 126 23.41 -13.19 2.78
N HIS A 127 22.58 -13.07 3.83
CA HIS A 127 21.27 -13.73 3.89
C HIS A 127 20.15 -12.93 3.25
N ILE A 128 20.36 -11.64 2.93
CA ILE A 128 19.32 -10.81 2.31
C ILE A 128 19.06 -11.26 0.88
N LEU A 129 17.83 -11.13 0.42
CA LEU A 129 17.49 -11.31 -0.98
C LEU A 129 17.38 -9.92 -1.61
N SER A 130 18.35 -9.54 -2.44
CA SER A 130 18.34 -8.28 -3.19
C SER A 130 18.20 -8.53 -4.69
N ALA A 131 17.66 -7.56 -5.43
CA ALA A 131 17.53 -7.70 -6.87
C ALA A 131 18.92 -7.82 -7.55
N GLN A 132 19.91 -7.07 -7.07
CA GLN A 132 21.29 -7.08 -7.56
C GLN A 132 21.91 -8.49 -7.50
N SER A 133 21.63 -9.25 -6.44
CA SER A 133 22.16 -10.61 -6.27
C SER A 133 21.61 -11.63 -7.28
N VAL A 134 20.42 -11.38 -7.85
CA VAL A 134 19.71 -12.35 -8.71
C VAL A 134 19.65 -11.91 -10.18
N ILE A 135 19.58 -10.60 -10.47
CA ILE A 135 19.44 -10.07 -11.84
C ILE A 135 20.53 -10.60 -12.78
N ALA A 136 21.74 -10.89 -12.28
CA ALA A 136 22.82 -11.47 -13.09
C ALA A 136 22.42 -12.77 -13.81
N TYR A 137 21.50 -13.55 -13.23
CA TYR A 137 20.98 -14.80 -13.79
C TYR A 137 19.79 -14.60 -14.76
N PHE A 138 19.33 -13.37 -14.96
CA PHE A 138 18.22 -13.10 -15.87
C PHE A 138 18.65 -13.14 -17.34
N PRO A 139 17.73 -13.48 -18.27
CA PRO A 139 17.97 -13.37 -19.70
C PRO A 139 18.50 -11.98 -20.08
N PRO A 140 19.50 -11.86 -20.99
CA PRO A 140 20.08 -10.57 -21.38
C PRO A 140 19.05 -9.54 -21.85
N THR A 141 18.00 -9.99 -22.55
CA THR A 141 16.88 -9.17 -22.99
C THR A 141 16.13 -8.53 -21.82
N LEU A 142 15.90 -9.29 -20.75
CA LEU A 142 15.22 -8.80 -19.56
C LEU A 142 16.15 -7.89 -18.72
N ARG A 143 17.45 -8.20 -18.63
CA ARG A 143 18.44 -7.32 -17.96
C ARG A 143 18.58 -5.96 -18.65
N ALA A 144 18.27 -5.88 -19.95
CA ALA A 144 18.29 -4.65 -20.72
C ALA A 144 16.97 -3.84 -20.61
N ASP A 145 15.95 -4.40 -19.99
CA ASP A 145 14.61 -3.81 -19.92
C ASP A 145 14.59 -2.49 -19.10
N PRO A 146 13.99 -1.40 -19.63
CA PRO A 146 13.93 -0.13 -18.92
C PRO A 146 13.10 -0.17 -17.63
N LEU A 147 12.00 -0.94 -17.59
CA LEU A 147 11.18 -1.03 -16.38
C LEU A 147 11.91 -1.80 -15.29
N LEU A 148 12.58 -2.90 -15.64
CA LEU A 148 13.41 -3.64 -14.69
C LEU A 148 14.53 -2.77 -14.11
N ARG A 149 15.23 -2.00 -14.95
CA ARG A 149 16.33 -1.12 -14.51
C ARG A 149 15.87 0.09 -13.72
N GLY A 150 14.70 0.62 -14.05
CA GLY A 150 14.16 1.82 -13.42
C GLY A 150 13.36 1.56 -12.13
N MET A 151 12.91 0.32 -11.90
CA MET A 151 12.00 -0.01 -10.80
C MET A 151 12.52 -1.20 -9.97
N GLU A 152 13.26 -0.89 -8.89
CA GLU A 152 13.87 -1.90 -8.01
C GLU A 152 12.85 -2.85 -7.38
N ASN A 153 11.66 -2.38 -7.05
CA ASN A 153 10.58 -3.20 -6.49
C ASN A 153 10.09 -4.27 -7.48
N ILE A 154 10.01 -3.93 -8.76
CA ILE A 154 9.69 -4.90 -9.82
C ILE A 154 10.85 -5.89 -9.95
N ALA A 155 12.09 -5.39 -9.99
CA ALA A 155 13.26 -6.24 -10.12
C ALA A 155 13.38 -7.24 -8.96
N LEU A 156 13.10 -6.80 -7.74
CA LEU A 156 13.06 -7.65 -6.55
C LEU A 156 11.90 -8.66 -6.61
N SER A 157 10.73 -8.27 -7.13
CA SER A 157 9.58 -9.17 -7.29
C SER A 157 9.85 -10.28 -8.31
N LEU A 158 10.50 -9.94 -9.43
CA LEU A 158 10.91 -10.95 -10.43
C LEU A 158 12.07 -11.81 -9.91
N SER A 159 12.96 -11.25 -9.09
CA SER A 159 14.05 -12.00 -8.43
C SER A 159 13.50 -13.03 -7.45
N LEU A 160 12.48 -12.63 -6.68
CA LEU A 160 11.74 -13.52 -5.79
C LEU A 160 11.11 -14.70 -6.55
N LEU A 161 10.49 -14.44 -7.70
CA LEU A 161 9.92 -15.50 -8.55
C LEU A 161 10.98 -16.40 -9.18
N HIS A 162 12.12 -15.82 -9.58
CA HIS A 162 13.26 -16.59 -10.07
C HIS A 162 13.70 -17.60 -9.00
N GLU A 163 13.98 -17.12 -7.78
CA GLU A 163 14.42 -17.96 -6.67
C GLU A 163 13.36 -19.00 -6.27
N LEU A 164 12.08 -18.61 -6.22
CA LEU A 164 10.98 -19.54 -5.97
C LEU A 164 10.95 -20.68 -6.98
N SER A 165 11.25 -20.39 -8.26
CA SER A 165 11.27 -21.40 -9.32
C SER A 165 12.43 -22.40 -9.21
N LEU A 166 13.52 -22.03 -8.53
CA LEU A 166 14.67 -22.91 -8.32
C LEU A 166 14.39 -24.00 -7.26
N GLY A 167 13.40 -23.78 -6.39
CA GLY A 167 13.05 -24.70 -5.31
C GLY A 167 14.25 -24.96 -4.38
N GLU A 168 14.58 -26.23 -4.12
CA GLU A 168 15.68 -26.61 -3.23
C GLU A 168 17.07 -26.15 -3.70
N LYS A 169 17.21 -25.73 -4.97
CA LYS A 169 18.47 -25.18 -5.50
C LYS A 169 18.67 -23.70 -5.14
N SER A 170 17.63 -23.01 -4.67
CA SER A 170 17.74 -21.62 -4.22
C SER A 170 18.52 -21.55 -2.90
N MET A 171 19.41 -20.56 -2.79
CA MET A 171 20.05 -20.24 -1.50
C MET A 171 19.02 -19.84 -0.43
N TRP A 172 17.92 -19.22 -0.88
CA TRP A 172 16.82 -18.77 -0.03
C TRP A 172 15.67 -19.79 0.06
N CYS A 173 15.90 -21.07 -0.30
CA CYS A 173 14.84 -22.09 -0.25
C CYS A 173 14.18 -22.23 1.13
N ASP A 174 14.93 -22.12 2.24
CA ASP A 174 14.31 -22.16 3.58
C ASP A 174 13.63 -20.83 3.99
N TYR A 175 13.75 -19.75 3.21
CA TYR A 175 12.92 -18.56 3.35
C TYR A 175 11.67 -18.66 2.46
N LEU A 176 11.83 -19.14 1.22
CA LEU A 176 10.81 -19.08 0.17
C LEU A 176 9.97 -20.35 -0.01
N CYS A 177 10.59 -21.53 0.01
CA CYS A 177 9.92 -22.81 -0.26
C CYS A 177 10.91 -23.98 -0.24
N LYS A 178 10.64 -25.02 0.55
CA LYS A 178 11.22 -26.35 0.37
C LYS A 178 10.21 -27.30 -0.26
N GLN A 179 10.45 -27.73 -1.49
CA GLN A 179 9.66 -28.75 -2.17
C GLN A 179 10.18 -30.15 -1.79
N PHE A 180 9.51 -30.85 -0.89
CA PHE A 180 9.85 -32.25 -0.61
C PHE A 180 9.31 -33.15 -1.72
N THR A 181 10.20 -33.89 -2.39
CA THR A 181 9.78 -35.06 -3.18
C THR A 181 9.79 -36.28 -2.27
N CYS A 182 8.63 -36.64 -1.71
CA CYS A 182 8.49 -37.96 -1.08
C CYS A 182 8.40 -39.01 -2.19
N LEU A 183 9.52 -39.71 -2.44
CA LEU A 183 9.64 -40.79 -3.45
C LEU A 183 8.60 -41.91 -3.26
N LEU A 184 8.03 -42.06 -2.06
CA LEU A 184 7.05 -43.11 -1.74
C LEU A 184 5.60 -42.74 -2.08
N PHE A 185 5.23 -41.45 -2.23
CA PHE A 185 3.82 -41.06 -2.35
C PHE A 185 3.47 -40.09 -3.49
N LYS A 186 4.42 -39.65 -4.34
CA LYS A 186 4.16 -38.67 -5.42
C LYS A 186 3.35 -37.43 -4.95
N LEU A 187 3.50 -37.05 -3.69
CA LEU A 187 2.88 -35.87 -3.12
C LEU A 187 3.95 -34.78 -3.07
N HIS A 188 3.81 -33.75 -3.91
CA HIS A 188 4.65 -32.55 -3.85
C HIS A 188 4.02 -31.61 -2.82
N CYS A 189 4.60 -31.53 -1.64
CA CYS A 189 4.24 -30.53 -0.63
C CYS A 189 5.36 -29.50 -0.59
N CYS A 190 5.04 -28.23 -0.84
CA CYS A 190 5.98 -27.14 -0.64
C CYS A 190 5.75 -26.52 0.74
N LEU A 191 6.83 -26.32 1.50
CA LEU A 191 6.83 -25.73 2.84
C LEU A 191 7.47 -24.34 2.79
N ASP A 192 6.82 -23.30 3.32
CA ASP A 192 7.16 -21.87 3.17
C ASP A 192 7.00 -21.10 4.50
N SER A 193 7.82 -20.07 4.71
CA SER A 193 7.72 -19.12 5.83
C SER A 193 6.84 -17.92 5.50
N LEU A 194 6.70 -17.60 4.22
CA LEU A 194 5.89 -16.50 3.72
C LEU A 194 4.40 -16.88 3.68
N PRO A 195 3.50 -15.89 3.86
CA PRO A 195 2.07 -16.08 3.63
C PRO A 195 1.77 -16.53 2.19
N THR A 196 0.78 -17.40 2.03
CA THR A 196 0.27 -17.84 0.72
C THR A 196 -0.76 -16.91 0.12
N SER A 197 -1.35 -16.06 0.96
CA SER A 197 -2.25 -14.98 0.56
C SER A 197 -1.94 -13.77 1.43
N TYR A 198 -2.21 -12.59 0.89
CA TYR A 198 -2.01 -11.32 1.56
C TYR A 198 -3.31 -10.53 1.56
N THR A 199 -3.30 -9.43 2.27
CA THR A 199 -4.41 -8.49 2.38
C THR A 199 -4.04 -7.12 1.81
N THR A 200 -3.11 -7.08 0.85
CA THR A 200 -2.65 -5.86 0.17
C THR A 200 -3.63 -5.40 -0.92
N VAL A 201 -3.32 -4.29 -1.59
CA VAL A 201 -4.12 -3.72 -2.69
C VAL A 201 -4.50 -4.72 -3.78
N MET A 202 -3.68 -5.73 -4.05
CA MET A 202 -3.95 -6.74 -5.08
C MET A 202 -5.09 -7.70 -4.72
N TYR A 203 -5.45 -7.77 -3.44
CA TYR A 203 -6.49 -8.65 -2.92
C TYR A 203 -7.79 -7.90 -2.59
N LEU A 204 -7.88 -6.61 -2.94
CA LEU A 204 -9.12 -5.86 -2.84
C LEU A 204 -10.16 -6.40 -3.82
N SER A 205 -11.39 -6.58 -3.34
CA SER A 205 -12.53 -6.99 -4.16
C SER A 205 -13.33 -5.76 -4.64
N ALA A 206 -14.24 -5.95 -5.59
CA ALA A 206 -15.20 -4.92 -5.95
C ALA A 206 -16.00 -4.41 -4.73
N GLU A 207 -16.31 -5.28 -3.77
CA GLU A 207 -17.00 -4.89 -2.54
C GLU A 207 -16.13 -4.01 -1.64
N HIS A 208 -14.83 -4.31 -1.54
CA HIS A 208 -13.88 -3.46 -0.81
C HIS A 208 -13.77 -2.09 -1.49
N MET A 209 -13.67 -2.05 -2.83
CA MET A 209 -13.62 -0.79 -3.58
C MET A 209 -14.93 0.00 -3.52
N GLU A 210 -16.09 -0.67 -3.42
CA GLU A 210 -17.37 -0.02 -3.14
C GLU A 210 -17.38 0.66 -1.78
N LEU A 211 -16.83 0.01 -0.75
CA LEU A 211 -16.70 0.59 0.59
C LEU A 211 -15.80 1.83 0.60
N LEU A 212 -14.67 1.77 -0.11
CA LEU A 212 -13.73 2.89 -0.24
C LEU A 212 -14.26 4.00 -1.17
N SER A 213 -15.33 3.76 -1.92
CA SER A 213 -15.82 4.67 -2.96
C SER A 213 -16.20 6.04 -2.38
N GLY A 214 -15.61 7.08 -2.99
CA GLY A 214 -15.77 8.47 -2.60
C GLY A 214 -14.77 8.95 -1.54
N PHE A 215 -14.01 8.05 -0.90
CA PHE A 215 -12.84 8.41 -0.10
C PHE A 215 -11.60 8.55 -0.99
N PRO A 216 -10.58 9.33 -0.59
CA PRO A 216 -9.40 9.53 -1.43
C PRO A 216 -8.60 8.25 -1.70
N ILE A 217 -8.60 7.31 -0.74
CA ILE A 217 -7.93 6.02 -0.86
C ILE A 217 -8.37 5.19 -2.06
N ALA A 218 -9.62 5.34 -2.54
CA ALA A 218 -10.11 4.60 -3.70
C ALA A 218 -9.30 4.90 -4.97
N GLY A 219 -8.92 6.17 -5.19
CA GLY A 219 -8.09 6.55 -6.33
C GLY A 219 -6.68 5.98 -6.23
N MET A 220 -6.09 5.99 -5.03
CA MET A 220 -4.77 5.41 -4.75
C MET A 220 -4.77 3.89 -4.97
N ALA A 221 -5.77 3.19 -4.43
CA ALA A 221 -5.95 1.75 -4.59
C ALA A 221 -6.09 1.36 -6.07
N LEU A 222 -6.95 2.08 -6.81
CA LEU A 222 -7.15 1.84 -8.23
C LEU A 222 -5.86 2.05 -9.03
N ASN A 223 -5.13 3.13 -8.77
CA ASN A 223 -3.87 3.41 -9.47
C ASN A 223 -2.81 2.36 -9.21
N ALA A 224 -2.67 1.90 -7.96
CA ALA A 224 -1.74 0.85 -7.60
C ALA A 224 -2.12 -0.48 -8.28
N PHE A 225 -3.39 -0.89 -8.19
CA PHE A 225 -3.91 -2.09 -8.86
C PHE A 225 -3.69 -2.04 -10.37
N ARG A 226 -4.01 -0.90 -11.00
CA ARG A 226 -3.78 -0.65 -12.43
C ARG A 226 -2.31 -0.77 -12.82
N SER A 227 -1.41 -0.19 -12.03
CA SER A 227 0.03 -0.23 -12.29
C SER A 227 0.55 -1.66 -12.27
N ILE A 228 0.18 -2.46 -11.27
CA ILE A 228 0.61 -3.86 -11.13
C ILE A 228 0.06 -4.73 -12.27
N CYS A 229 -1.22 -4.54 -12.63
CA CYS A 229 -1.83 -5.21 -13.78
C CYS A 229 -1.11 -4.91 -15.09
N ARG A 230 -0.78 -3.62 -15.32
CA ARG A 230 -0.01 -3.19 -16.50
C ARG A 230 1.38 -3.82 -16.54
N GLN A 231 2.08 -3.87 -15.41
CA GLN A 231 3.40 -4.48 -15.31
C GLN A 231 3.35 -5.97 -15.62
N TYR A 232 2.40 -6.71 -15.04
CA TYR A 232 2.23 -8.14 -15.35
C TYR A 232 2.03 -8.35 -16.85
N ALA A 233 1.07 -7.65 -17.45
CA ALA A 233 0.75 -7.81 -18.86
C ALA A 233 1.95 -7.47 -19.74
N TYR A 234 2.69 -6.41 -19.40
CA TYR A 234 3.93 -6.04 -20.08
C TYR A 234 4.98 -7.17 -20.03
N PHE A 235 5.32 -7.66 -18.83
CA PHE A 235 6.35 -8.69 -18.69
C PHE A 235 5.90 -10.03 -19.30
N PHE A 236 4.62 -10.37 -19.20
CA PHE A 236 4.09 -11.57 -19.85
C PHE A 236 4.34 -11.53 -21.37
N LEU A 237 3.95 -10.44 -22.04
CA LEU A 237 4.14 -10.27 -23.48
C LEU A 237 5.63 -10.18 -23.86
N LEU A 238 6.46 -9.55 -23.04
CA LEU A 238 7.90 -9.50 -23.25
C LEU A 238 8.51 -10.91 -23.23
N LEU A 239 8.24 -11.69 -22.18
CA LEU A 239 8.74 -13.06 -22.02
C LEU A 239 8.23 -13.99 -23.12
N GLU A 240 6.97 -13.82 -23.54
CA GLU A 240 6.39 -14.56 -24.65
C GLU A 240 7.06 -14.22 -25.99
N LYS A 241 7.35 -12.95 -26.24
CA LYS A 241 8.02 -12.47 -27.45
C LYS A 241 9.45 -13.00 -27.54
N THR A 242 10.19 -12.98 -26.43
CA THR A 242 11.58 -13.45 -26.38
C THR A 242 11.70 -14.96 -26.23
N LYS A 243 10.60 -15.67 -25.98
CA LYS A 243 10.58 -17.12 -25.67
C LYS A 243 11.51 -17.48 -24.51
N THR A 244 11.54 -16.61 -23.50
CA THR A 244 12.36 -16.79 -22.28
C THR A 244 11.48 -16.79 -21.04
N LEU A 245 11.92 -17.47 -19.98
CA LEU A 245 11.30 -17.44 -18.65
C LEU A 245 12.37 -17.21 -17.58
N LEU A 246 11.93 -16.91 -16.36
CA LEU A 246 12.81 -16.74 -15.20
C LEU A 246 13.12 -18.10 -14.57
N GLY A 247 14.39 -18.37 -14.25
CA GLY A 247 14.83 -19.58 -13.57
C GLY A 247 14.28 -20.86 -14.22
N ASN A 248 13.62 -21.71 -13.44
CA ASN A 248 12.97 -22.94 -13.92
C ASN A 248 11.45 -22.79 -14.06
N MET A 249 10.93 -21.55 -14.15
CA MET A 249 9.50 -21.32 -14.33
C MET A 249 9.00 -22.01 -15.60
N LYS A 250 7.83 -22.64 -15.50
CA LYS A 250 7.14 -23.26 -16.66
C LYS A 250 6.17 -22.31 -17.33
N PHE A 251 5.74 -21.27 -16.61
CA PHE A 251 4.78 -20.27 -17.05
C PHE A 251 4.86 -19.06 -16.11
N PHE A 252 4.68 -17.85 -16.62
CA PHE A 252 4.62 -16.63 -15.82
C PHE A 252 3.16 -16.30 -15.48
N CYS A 253 2.68 -16.80 -14.35
CA CYS A 253 1.29 -16.67 -13.94
C CYS A 253 1.00 -15.32 -13.25
N PHE A 254 -0.21 -14.80 -13.45
CA PHE A 254 -0.70 -13.58 -12.82
C PHE A 254 -0.72 -13.68 -11.29
N SER A 255 -1.23 -14.80 -10.75
CA SER A 255 -1.28 -15.01 -9.30
C SER A 255 0.11 -15.13 -8.67
N ASP A 256 1.08 -15.74 -9.37
CA ASP A 256 2.47 -15.79 -8.90
C ASP A 256 3.07 -14.37 -8.83
N TYR A 257 2.85 -13.54 -9.87
CA TYR A 257 3.29 -12.15 -9.86
C TYR A 257 2.61 -11.30 -8.79
N CYS A 258 1.30 -11.45 -8.58
CA CYS A 258 0.57 -10.76 -7.52
C CYS A 258 1.10 -11.12 -6.13
N TRP A 259 1.38 -12.41 -5.91
CA TRP A 259 1.99 -12.88 -4.67
C TRP A 259 3.37 -12.25 -4.47
N ALA A 260 4.24 -12.29 -5.48
CA ALA A 260 5.60 -11.75 -5.36
C ALA A 260 5.62 -10.25 -5.11
N VAL A 261 4.81 -9.49 -5.83
CA VAL A 261 4.66 -8.04 -5.63
C VAL A 261 4.09 -7.73 -4.24
N SER A 262 3.20 -8.58 -3.71
CA SER A 262 2.63 -8.46 -2.36
C SER A 262 3.64 -8.77 -1.26
N VAL A 263 4.48 -9.79 -1.44
CA VAL A 263 5.63 -10.07 -0.56
C VAL A 263 6.53 -8.84 -0.53
N VAL A 264 6.94 -8.35 -1.71
CA VAL A 264 7.88 -7.24 -1.82
C VAL A 264 7.30 -5.97 -1.20
N MET A 265 6.07 -5.55 -1.54
CA MET A 265 5.53 -4.30 -0.99
C MET A 265 5.35 -4.33 0.54
N SER A 266 5.09 -5.50 1.13
CA SER A 266 4.83 -5.64 2.57
C SER A 266 6.10 -5.86 3.39
N ARG A 267 7.20 -6.32 2.78
CA ARG A 267 8.42 -6.77 3.48
C ARG A 267 9.74 -6.18 2.96
N ASN A 268 9.70 -5.32 1.94
CA ASN A 268 10.93 -4.71 1.44
C ASN A 268 11.54 -3.72 2.43
N ASN A 269 12.87 -3.61 2.38
CA ASN A 269 13.66 -2.67 3.15
C ASN A 269 14.76 -2.07 2.27
N ARG A 270 15.17 -0.85 2.60
CA ARG A 270 16.38 -0.24 2.04
C ARG A 270 17.53 -0.43 3.01
N VAL A 271 18.64 -0.94 2.50
CA VAL A 271 19.90 -1.06 3.24
C VAL A 271 21.05 -0.54 2.39
N PRO A 272 22.13 -0.01 2.98
CA PRO A 272 23.38 0.26 2.27
C PRO A 272 23.85 -0.97 1.49
N ASP A 273 24.31 -0.76 0.26
CA ASP A 273 24.91 -1.80 -0.58
C ASP A 273 26.20 -2.31 0.09
N PRO A 274 26.34 -3.64 0.33
CA PRO A 274 27.53 -4.21 0.95
C PRO A 274 28.84 -3.92 0.21
N ASP A 275 28.78 -3.67 -1.10
CA ASP A 275 29.92 -3.44 -1.97
C ASP A 275 30.08 -1.95 -2.34
N CYS A 276 29.03 -1.14 -2.15
CA CYS A 276 29.05 0.30 -2.40
C CYS A 276 28.19 1.06 -1.37
N PRO A 277 28.67 1.24 -0.12
CA PRO A 277 27.84 1.72 1.00
C PRO A 277 27.16 3.09 0.81
N GLU A 278 27.61 3.90 -0.16
CA GLU A 278 26.97 5.16 -0.53
C GLU A 278 25.66 5.00 -1.32
N LYS A 279 25.36 3.78 -1.79
CA LYS A 279 24.12 3.44 -2.48
C LYS A 279 23.25 2.60 -1.57
N GLU A 280 21.95 2.82 -1.64
CA GLU A 280 20.97 1.94 -1.01
C GLU A 280 20.44 0.92 -2.02
N ILE A 281 20.19 -0.30 -1.55
CA ILE A 281 19.54 -1.36 -2.32
C ILE A 281 18.24 -1.78 -1.66
N LEU A 282 17.27 -2.15 -2.49
CA LEU A 282 16.02 -2.74 -2.02
C LEU A 282 16.19 -4.25 -1.83
N CYS A 283 15.82 -4.76 -0.65
CA CYS A 283 15.98 -6.18 -0.32
C CYS A 283 14.84 -6.71 0.57
N LEU A 284 14.78 -8.03 0.69
CA LEU A 284 14.05 -8.75 1.72
C LEU A 284 15.05 -9.27 2.77
N ILE A 285 14.68 -9.19 4.04
CA ILE A 285 15.53 -9.61 5.17
C ILE A 285 14.80 -10.76 5.88
N PRO A 286 15.13 -12.03 5.54
CA PRO A 286 14.50 -13.19 6.17
C PRO A 286 14.60 -13.15 7.69
N LEU A 287 13.61 -13.70 8.38
CA LEU A 287 13.43 -13.70 9.85
C LEU A 287 13.05 -12.36 10.45
N TRP A 288 13.82 -11.31 10.16
CA TRP A 288 13.56 -9.97 10.67
C TRP A 288 12.17 -9.48 10.22
N ASP A 289 11.80 -9.79 8.99
CA ASP A 289 10.51 -9.47 8.38
C ASP A 289 9.30 -10.27 8.93
N MET A 290 9.49 -11.07 9.97
CA MET A 290 8.43 -11.76 10.71
C MET A 290 7.96 -11.00 11.96
N ILE A 291 8.66 -9.93 12.33
CA ILE A 291 8.33 -9.12 13.51
C ILE A 291 7.24 -8.14 13.10
N ASN A 292 6.11 -8.15 13.80
CA ASN A 292 4.96 -7.31 13.48
C ASN A 292 5.16 -5.84 13.85
N HIS A 293 4.31 -4.99 13.27
CA HIS A 293 4.35 -3.55 13.50
C HIS A 293 3.73 -3.15 14.84
N ARG A 294 4.39 -2.22 15.53
CA ARG A 294 3.77 -1.33 16.51
C ARG A 294 4.48 0.03 16.50
N ALA A 295 3.72 1.11 16.60
CA ALA A 295 4.28 2.45 16.64
C ALA A 295 5.26 2.62 17.82
N GLY A 296 6.43 3.20 17.57
CA GLY A 296 7.50 3.31 18.55
C GLY A 296 8.67 4.11 17.99
N ARG A 297 9.87 3.51 17.99
CA ARG A 297 11.04 4.05 17.31
C ARG A 297 11.68 2.97 16.46
N VAL A 298 12.30 3.36 15.35
CA VAL A 298 13.11 2.44 14.55
C VAL A 298 14.37 2.05 15.37
N THR A 299 14.55 0.76 15.58
CA THR A 299 15.67 0.16 16.36
C THR A 299 16.44 -0.90 15.56
N THR A 300 16.35 -0.82 14.23
CA THR A 300 17.16 -1.65 13.32
C THR A 300 18.29 -0.81 12.78
N ASP A 301 19.52 -1.24 13.05
CA ASP A 301 20.74 -0.59 12.58
C ASP A 301 21.45 -1.47 11.57
N VAL A 302 22.05 -0.83 10.56
CA VAL A 302 22.95 -1.50 9.63
C VAL A 302 24.39 -1.17 10.01
N LYS A 303 25.18 -2.19 10.37
CA LYS A 303 26.61 -2.08 10.66
C LYS A 303 27.39 -2.38 9.38
N ILE A 304 27.95 -1.34 8.77
CA ILE A 304 28.65 -1.43 7.48
C ILE A 304 29.94 -2.23 7.63
N GLU A 305 30.68 -2.01 8.74
CA GLU A 305 31.98 -2.63 8.98
C GLU A 305 31.88 -4.15 9.11
N THR A 306 30.86 -4.62 9.81
CA THR A 306 30.60 -6.04 10.02
C THR A 306 29.66 -6.65 8.98
N LYS A 307 29.11 -5.83 8.06
CA LYS A 307 28.09 -6.22 7.08
C LYS A 307 26.91 -6.95 7.74
N THR A 308 26.39 -6.39 8.82
CA THR A 308 25.28 -6.98 9.59
C THR A 308 24.13 -6.02 9.81
N ILE A 309 22.92 -6.57 9.87
CA ILE A 309 21.69 -5.89 10.27
C ILE A 309 21.37 -6.32 11.70
N GLU A 310 21.29 -5.36 12.62
CA GLU A 310 21.05 -5.60 14.04
C GLU A 310 19.70 -5.01 14.44
N PHE A 311 18.82 -5.84 15.03
CA PHE A 311 17.55 -5.39 15.57
C PHE A 311 17.57 -5.47 17.09
N SER A 312 17.27 -4.33 17.74
CA SER A 312 17.15 -4.24 19.19
C SER A 312 15.71 -4.02 19.62
N ALA A 313 15.33 -4.56 20.79
CA ALA A 313 13.98 -4.42 21.31
C ALA A 313 13.62 -2.94 21.56
N MET A 314 12.47 -2.48 21.08
CA MET A 314 12.01 -1.10 21.30
C MET A 314 11.67 -0.81 22.76
N GLU A 315 11.22 -1.85 23.48
CA GLU A 315 10.77 -1.83 24.87
C GLU A 315 11.12 -3.17 25.53
N ALA A 316 10.89 -3.29 26.84
CA ALA A 316 11.04 -4.56 27.53
C ALA A 316 9.97 -5.56 27.03
N CYS A 317 10.39 -6.78 26.70
CA CYS A 317 9.53 -7.87 26.29
C CYS A 317 9.57 -8.98 27.36
N PRO A 318 8.57 -9.05 28.26
CA PRO A 318 8.45 -10.15 29.23
C PRO A 318 8.36 -11.49 28.52
N LEU A 319 8.72 -12.59 29.20
CA LEU A 319 8.54 -13.94 28.69
C LEU A 319 7.15 -14.15 28.05
N SER A 320 7.13 -14.72 26.84
CA SER A 320 5.92 -15.00 26.06
C SER A 320 5.15 -13.78 25.56
N SER A 321 5.70 -12.57 25.62
CA SER A 321 5.14 -11.40 24.94
C SER A 321 5.55 -11.37 23.47
N GLU A 322 4.71 -10.78 22.62
CA GLU A 322 5.10 -10.51 21.23
C GLU A 322 6.15 -9.40 21.18
N ILE A 323 7.14 -9.58 20.30
CA ILE A 323 8.18 -8.61 19.99
C ILE A 323 7.69 -7.85 18.76
N PHE A 324 7.69 -6.52 18.86
CA PHE A 324 7.26 -5.63 17.78
C PHE A 324 8.41 -4.76 17.29
N MET A 325 8.25 -4.21 16.09
CA MET A 325 9.11 -3.17 15.53
C MET A 325 8.27 -2.03 14.95
N ASP A 326 8.88 -0.86 14.81
CA ASP A 326 8.27 0.23 14.07
C ASP A 326 8.61 0.10 12.57
N TYR A 327 7.59 0.12 11.71
CA TYR A 327 7.73 0.03 10.25
C TYR A 327 8.04 1.40 9.61
N GLY A 328 8.17 2.44 10.44
CA GLY A 328 8.45 3.81 10.05
C GLY A 328 7.20 4.67 9.93
N CYS A 329 7.40 5.91 9.49
CA CYS A 329 6.40 6.97 9.44
C CYS A 329 5.37 6.81 8.30
N ARG A 330 4.70 5.65 8.22
CA ARG A 330 3.71 5.33 7.18
C ARG A 330 2.32 5.78 7.58
N THR A 331 1.56 6.29 6.62
CA THR A 331 0.14 6.61 6.79
C THR A 331 -0.71 5.33 6.90
N SER A 332 -1.90 5.42 7.51
CA SER A 332 -2.84 4.28 7.53
C SER A 332 -3.24 3.82 6.13
N ALA A 333 -3.29 4.74 5.16
CA ALA A 333 -3.51 4.43 3.76
C ALA A 333 -2.40 3.54 3.18
N GLU A 334 -1.13 3.89 3.44
CA GLU A 334 0.02 3.08 3.00
C GLU A 334 0.07 1.72 3.70
N PHE A 335 -0.24 1.65 5.00
CA PHE A 335 -0.38 0.38 5.70
C PHE A 335 -1.45 -0.50 5.05
N LEU A 336 -2.63 0.05 4.72
CA LEU A 336 -3.69 -0.72 4.06
C LEU A 336 -3.24 -1.23 2.68
N LEU A 337 -2.73 -0.34 1.82
CA LEU A 337 -2.42 -0.69 0.44
C LEU A 337 -1.23 -1.63 0.31
N TYR A 338 -0.18 -1.40 1.11
CA TYR A 338 1.12 -2.03 0.91
C TYR A 338 1.48 -3.06 1.99
N CYS A 339 0.92 -2.95 3.20
CA CYS A 339 1.14 -3.94 4.27
C CYS A 339 -0.10 -4.81 4.52
N GLY A 340 -1.28 -4.38 4.09
CA GLY A 340 -2.52 -5.12 4.16
C GLY A 340 -3.27 -5.04 5.50
N PHE A 341 -2.98 -4.03 6.33
CA PHE A 341 -3.69 -3.79 7.59
C PHE A 341 -3.73 -2.29 7.91
N VAL A 342 -4.51 -1.88 8.89
CA VAL A 342 -4.60 -0.50 9.40
C VAL A 342 -4.36 -0.54 10.90
N PRO A 343 -3.30 0.13 11.42
CA PRO A 343 -3.10 0.22 12.85
C PRO A 343 -4.32 0.88 13.53
N PRO A 344 -4.82 0.36 14.66
CA PRO A 344 -5.94 0.96 15.39
C PRO A 344 -5.69 2.43 15.77
N PHE A 345 -4.44 2.73 16.12
CA PHE A 345 -3.92 4.07 16.32
C PHE A 345 -2.63 4.25 15.51
N ASN A 346 -2.56 5.31 14.70
CA ASN A 346 -1.38 5.67 13.93
C ASN A 346 -1.08 7.17 14.07
N PRO A 347 0.01 7.58 14.73
CA PRO A 347 0.38 9.00 14.85
C PRO A 347 0.71 9.65 13.50
N HIS A 348 1.03 8.84 12.50
CA HIS A 348 1.32 9.25 11.12
C HIS A 348 0.10 9.12 10.21
N HIS A 349 -1.13 8.93 10.74
CA HIS A 349 -2.33 8.95 9.92
C HIS A 349 -2.49 10.31 9.23
N ARG A 350 -2.64 10.29 7.90
CA ARG A 350 -2.84 11.47 7.06
C ARG A 350 -3.90 11.17 6.02
N THR A 351 -4.71 12.17 5.66
CA THR A 351 -5.70 12.04 4.60
C THR A 351 -5.66 13.25 3.66
N PRO A 352 -5.63 13.08 2.34
CA PRO A 352 -5.63 14.20 1.41
C PRO A 352 -6.99 14.90 1.37
N LEU A 353 -6.98 16.23 1.46
CA LEU A 353 -8.16 17.08 1.32
C LEU A 353 -8.20 17.66 -0.10
N ILE A 354 -8.90 16.98 -1.00
CA ILE A 354 -8.98 17.41 -2.41
C ILE A 354 -10.01 18.53 -2.56
N LEU A 355 -9.55 19.71 -3.01
CA LEU A 355 -10.40 20.86 -3.31
C LEU A 355 -10.14 21.36 -4.72
N SER A 356 -11.22 21.59 -5.49
CA SER A 356 -11.13 22.11 -6.86
C SER A 356 -12.14 23.21 -7.13
N LEU A 357 -11.78 24.10 -8.06
CA LEU A 357 -12.68 25.11 -8.62
C LEU A 357 -13.71 24.43 -9.54
N SER A 358 -14.95 24.91 -9.48
CA SER A 358 -16.02 24.41 -10.34
C SER A 358 -15.82 24.87 -11.79
N LYS A 359 -16.05 23.98 -12.75
CA LYS A 359 -16.08 24.34 -14.19
C LYS A 359 -17.19 25.35 -14.53
N PHE A 360 -18.20 25.48 -13.65
CA PHE A 360 -19.33 26.40 -13.81
C PHE A 360 -19.12 27.72 -13.05
N ASP A 361 -17.95 27.93 -12.45
CA ASP A 361 -17.61 29.17 -11.79
C ASP A 361 -17.40 30.30 -12.79
N LYS A 362 -18.18 31.37 -12.66
CA LYS A 362 -18.10 32.55 -13.54
C LYS A 362 -16.75 33.28 -13.46
N LEU A 363 -16.03 33.16 -12.34
CA LEU A 363 -14.71 33.77 -12.15
C LEU A 363 -13.58 32.74 -12.24
N LEU A 364 -13.83 31.57 -12.85
CA LEU A 364 -12.87 30.48 -12.95
C LEU A 364 -11.52 30.93 -13.53
N GLU A 365 -11.55 31.73 -14.61
CA GLU A 365 -10.33 32.22 -15.27
C GLU A 365 -9.51 33.13 -14.36
N LEU A 366 -10.16 34.07 -13.66
CA LEU A 366 -9.48 34.97 -12.73
C LEU A 366 -8.90 34.23 -11.53
N ARG A 367 -9.66 33.31 -10.93
CA ARG A 367 -9.19 32.49 -9.80
C ARG A 367 -8.03 31.60 -10.20
N THR A 368 -8.15 30.93 -11.35
CA THR A 368 -7.07 30.08 -11.88
C THR A 368 -5.84 30.90 -12.20
N GLY A 369 -6.00 32.08 -12.82
CA GLY A 369 -4.91 32.99 -13.13
C GLY A 369 -4.13 33.42 -11.88
N LEU A 370 -4.83 33.80 -10.81
CA LEU A 370 -4.19 34.18 -9.55
C LEU A 370 -3.49 33.00 -8.87
N LEU A 371 -4.13 31.81 -8.82
CA LEU A 371 -3.51 30.60 -8.28
C LEU A 371 -2.24 30.22 -9.05
N CYS A 372 -2.28 30.25 -10.39
CA CYS A 372 -1.13 29.93 -11.24
C CYS A 372 0.06 30.88 -10.97
N ARG A 373 -0.19 32.18 -10.77
CA ARG A 373 0.86 33.14 -10.41
C ARG A 373 1.53 32.80 -9.07
N LEU A 374 0.77 32.22 -8.15
CA LEU A 374 1.24 31.77 -6.84
C LEU A 374 1.81 30.34 -6.86
N GLY A 375 1.90 29.71 -8.03
CA GLY A 375 2.46 28.36 -8.18
C GLY A 375 1.48 27.22 -7.90
N TYR A 376 0.17 27.51 -7.83
CA TYR A 376 -0.88 26.52 -7.56
C TYR A 376 -1.76 26.24 -8.77
N THR A 377 -2.38 25.06 -8.76
CA THR A 377 -3.37 24.62 -9.75
C THR A 377 -4.80 24.91 -9.30
N SER A 378 -5.76 24.79 -10.21
CA SER A 378 -7.20 24.94 -9.90
C SER A 378 -7.78 23.79 -9.06
N GLU A 379 -7.00 22.73 -8.86
CA GLU A 379 -7.23 21.65 -7.90
C GLU A 379 -6.01 21.52 -7.00
N ILE A 380 -6.24 21.44 -5.68
CA ILE A 380 -5.22 21.21 -4.66
C ILE A 380 -5.54 19.93 -3.88
N SER A 381 -4.53 19.29 -3.31
CA SER A 381 -4.69 18.07 -2.51
C SER A 381 -3.74 18.02 -1.30
N PRO A 382 -3.78 19.01 -0.39
CA PRO A 382 -2.97 19.01 0.82
C PRO A 382 -3.28 17.79 1.71
N LEU A 383 -2.25 17.25 2.35
CA LEU A 383 -2.40 16.20 3.36
C LEU A 383 -2.78 16.82 4.71
N VAL A 384 -3.88 16.35 5.29
CA VAL A 384 -4.34 16.76 6.64
C VAL A 384 -3.84 15.75 7.66
N SER A 385 -3.46 16.24 8.85
CA SER A 385 -3.03 15.40 9.96
C SER A 385 -3.53 15.84 11.32
N SER A 386 -3.49 14.93 12.30
CA SER A 386 -3.81 15.22 13.69
C SER A 386 -2.84 16.24 14.32
N SER A 387 -1.57 16.25 13.91
CA SER A 387 -0.57 17.23 14.33
C SER A 387 -0.75 18.60 13.66
N ASP A 388 -1.39 18.65 12.49
CA ASP A 388 -1.70 19.87 11.74
C ASP A 388 -3.05 20.47 12.14
N VAL A 389 -3.74 19.87 13.12
CA VAL A 389 -5.08 20.29 13.55
C VAL A 389 -5.10 21.77 13.96
N THR A 390 -3.99 22.37 14.39
CA THR A 390 -4.03 23.77 14.83
C THR A 390 -4.01 24.82 13.72
N ILE A 391 -3.50 24.53 12.51
CA ILE A 391 -3.25 25.54 11.48
C ILE A 391 -3.38 24.93 10.07
N PRO A 392 -4.19 25.50 9.15
CA PRO A 392 -4.24 25.04 7.77
C PRO A 392 -2.93 25.29 7.02
N SER A 393 -2.63 24.45 6.03
CA SER A 393 -1.43 24.65 5.21
C SER A 393 -1.51 25.98 4.44
N PRO A 394 -0.35 26.60 4.09
CA PRO A 394 -0.31 27.81 3.27
C PRO A 394 -1.09 27.67 1.95
N GLU A 395 -0.96 26.51 1.30
CA GLU A 395 -1.70 26.15 0.08
C GLU A 395 -3.22 26.18 0.32
N LEU A 396 -3.69 25.57 1.41
CA LEU A 396 -5.12 25.51 1.73
C LEU A 396 -5.67 26.90 2.06
N ALA A 397 -4.92 27.70 2.83
CA ALA A 397 -5.30 29.07 3.16
C ALA A 397 -5.40 29.94 1.90
N CYS A 398 -4.40 29.88 1.03
CA CYS A 398 -4.39 30.59 -0.24
C CYS A 398 -5.57 30.20 -1.12
N PHE A 399 -5.80 28.90 -1.32
CA PHE A 399 -6.92 28.42 -2.12
C PHE A 399 -8.26 28.91 -1.56
N ALA A 400 -8.46 28.82 -0.24
CA ALA A 400 -9.70 29.26 0.41
C ALA A 400 -9.95 30.76 0.24
N ARG A 401 -8.91 31.60 0.34
CA ARG A 401 -9.00 33.05 0.08
C ARG A 401 -9.41 33.32 -1.35
N VAL A 402 -8.68 32.76 -2.32
CA VAL A 402 -8.98 32.95 -3.76
C VAL A 402 -10.38 32.44 -4.10
N PHE A 403 -10.83 31.36 -3.46
CA PHE A 403 -12.17 30.81 -3.68
C PHE A 403 -13.29 31.80 -3.33
N VAL A 404 -13.14 32.58 -2.25
CA VAL A 404 -14.20 33.48 -1.76
C VAL A 404 -14.10 34.91 -2.25
N MET A 405 -13.00 35.26 -2.92
CA MET A 405 -12.81 36.57 -3.53
C MET A 405 -13.89 36.86 -4.57
N ASN A 406 -14.35 38.11 -4.61
CA ASN A 406 -15.17 38.63 -5.69
C ASN A 406 -14.28 39.10 -6.85
N GLU A 407 -14.88 39.64 -7.91
CA GLU A 407 -14.14 40.09 -9.09
C GLU A 407 -13.15 41.23 -8.77
N ASP A 408 -13.54 42.18 -7.92
CA ASP A 408 -12.70 43.31 -7.53
C ASP A 408 -11.48 42.87 -6.72
N ASP A 409 -11.66 41.96 -5.74
CA ASP A 409 -10.54 41.41 -4.97
C ASP A 409 -9.57 40.69 -5.90
N LEU A 410 -10.07 39.87 -6.84
CA LEU A 410 -9.22 39.10 -7.75
C LEU A 410 -8.37 40.01 -8.62
N ARG A 411 -8.94 41.11 -9.13
CA ARG A 411 -8.22 42.10 -9.93
C ARG A 411 -7.18 42.83 -9.08
N GLN A 412 -7.56 43.30 -7.89
CA GLN A 412 -6.65 43.97 -6.97
C GLN A 412 -5.47 43.06 -6.58
N TYR A 413 -5.74 41.83 -6.14
CA TYR A 413 -4.68 40.90 -5.76
C TYR A 413 -3.82 40.47 -6.96
N ALA A 414 -4.38 40.37 -8.16
CA ALA A 414 -3.59 40.10 -9.36
C ALA A 414 -2.59 41.23 -9.66
N GLU A 415 -3.02 42.48 -9.53
CA GLU A 415 -2.15 43.66 -9.67
C GLU A 415 -1.11 43.74 -8.55
N GLU A 416 -1.48 43.47 -7.30
CA GLU A 416 -0.55 43.44 -6.17
C GLU A 416 0.53 42.37 -6.35
N VAL A 417 0.16 41.17 -6.81
CA VAL A 417 1.10 40.08 -7.09
C VAL A 417 2.05 40.43 -8.24
N GLU A 418 1.60 41.22 -9.24
CA GLU A 418 2.47 41.73 -10.30
C GLU A 418 3.46 42.80 -9.80
N ASN A 419 2.99 43.71 -8.95
CA ASN A 419 3.78 44.84 -8.47
C ASN A 419 4.75 44.47 -7.34
N ASP A 420 4.30 43.67 -6.37
CA ASP A 420 5.08 43.20 -5.23
C ASP A 420 4.67 41.76 -4.86
N PHE A 421 5.22 40.82 -5.62
CA PHE A 421 5.00 39.40 -5.44
C PHE A 421 5.27 38.94 -4.00
N ILE A 422 6.32 39.44 -3.35
CA ILE A 422 6.77 38.97 -2.03
C ILE A 422 5.73 39.32 -0.97
N SER A 423 5.29 40.58 -0.93
CA SER A 423 4.31 41.03 0.06
C SER A 423 2.94 40.39 -0.16
N ALA A 424 2.47 40.35 -1.41
CA ALA A 424 1.16 39.81 -1.75
C ALA A 424 1.08 38.29 -1.52
N SER A 425 2.09 37.53 -1.94
CA SER A 425 2.15 36.09 -1.70
C SER A 425 2.22 35.77 -0.21
N LYS A 426 3.02 36.50 0.58
CA LYS A 426 3.07 36.32 2.04
C LYS A 426 1.70 36.47 2.69
N ARG A 427 0.89 37.43 2.25
CA ARG A 427 -0.47 37.64 2.77
C ARG A 427 -1.41 36.50 2.38
N LEU A 428 -1.42 36.12 1.10
CA LEU A 428 -2.30 35.06 0.58
C LEU A 428 -1.93 33.67 1.10
N LEU A 429 -0.66 33.42 1.41
CA LEU A 429 -0.14 32.18 1.95
C LEU A 429 -0.12 32.15 3.49
N SER A 430 -0.45 33.28 4.14
CA SER A 430 -0.45 33.37 5.60
C SER A 430 -1.39 32.33 6.20
N THR A 431 -0.88 31.53 7.12
CA THR A 431 -1.73 30.57 7.84
C THR A 431 -2.52 31.23 8.97
N GLU A 432 -2.20 32.49 9.26
CA GLU A 432 -2.97 33.35 10.14
C GLU A 432 -4.06 34.03 9.32
N PHE A 433 -5.31 33.80 9.71
CA PHE A 433 -6.46 34.48 9.12
C PHE A 433 -6.68 35.77 9.89
N GLU A 434 -6.78 36.89 9.20
CA GLU A 434 -7.09 38.17 9.80
C GLU A 434 -8.61 38.38 9.87
N HIS A 435 -9.05 39.51 10.41
CA HIS A 435 -10.46 39.88 10.52
C HIS A 435 -11.04 40.48 9.23
N THR A 436 -10.43 40.16 8.08
CA THR A 436 -10.89 40.66 6.79
C THR A 436 -12.13 39.90 6.31
N ARG A 437 -12.88 40.51 5.39
CA ARG A 437 -14.02 39.85 4.73
C ARG A 437 -13.58 38.56 4.01
N VAL A 438 -12.42 38.60 3.34
CA VAL A 438 -11.86 37.45 2.60
C VAL A 438 -11.48 36.34 3.55
N ASP A 439 -10.77 36.63 4.65
CA ASP A 439 -10.38 35.60 5.62
C ASP A 439 -11.58 34.97 6.34
N THR A 440 -12.56 35.79 6.72
CA THR A 440 -13.81 35.30 7.33
C THR A 440 -14.58 34.40 6.36
N GLY A 441 -14.63 34.79 5.08
CA GLY A 441 -15.20 33.98 4.01
C GLY A 441 -14.44 32.66 3.83
N ALA A 442 -13.11 32.72 3.79
CA ALA A 442 -12.23 31.57 3.57
C ALA A 442 -12.38 30.51 4.68
N LEU A 443 -12.40 30.94 5.95
CA LEU A 443 -12.66 30.03 7.09
C LEU A 443 -14.06 29.40 6.99
N THR A 444 -15.08 30.20 6.69
CA THR A 444 -16.46 29.71 6.53
C THR A 444 -16.56 28.71 5.37
N PHE A 445 -15.86 28.96 4.26
CA PHE A 445 -15.76 28.04 3.14
C PHE A 445 -15.13 26.71 3.55
N LEU A 446 -13.97 26.75 4.22
CA LEU A 446 -13.27 25.54 4.66
C LEU A 446 -14.14 24.72 5.62
N GLU A 447 -14.72 25.35 6.64
CA GLU A 447 -15.65 24.71 7.59
C GLU A 447 -16.80 24.01 6.86
N THR A 448 -17.51 24.75 5.99
CA THR A 448 -18.66 24.24 5.25
C THR A 448 -18.26 23.07 4.35
N ARG A 449 -17.12 23.19 3.66
CA ARG A 449 -16.63 22.16 2.75
C ARG A 449 -16.23 20.89 3.48
N ILE A 450 -15.56 21.01 4.62
CA ILE A 450 -15.18 19.85 5.45
C ILE A 450 -16.43 19.19 6.03
N ASP A 451 -17.41 19.95 6.51
CA ASP A 451 -18.69 19.40 6.99
C ASP A 451 -19.43 18.63 5.88
N LEU A 452 -19.41 19.13 4.64
CA LEU A 452 -19.99 18.43 3.48
C LEU A 452 -19.24 17.11 3.19
N LEU A 453 -17.92 17.11 3.28
CA LEU A 453 -17.10 15.89 3.10
C LEU A 453 -17.39 14.86 4.20
N ILE A 454 -17.41 15.28 5.48
CA ILE A 454 -17.75 14.41 6.61
C ILE A 454 -19.13 13.78 6.41
N LYS A 455 -20.14 14.58 6.02
CA LYS A 455 -21.49 14.09 5.74
C LYS A 455 -21.50 13.08 4.59
N LYS A 456 -20.80 13.39 3.49
CA LYS A 456 -20.66 12.49 2.33
C LYS A 456 -20.02 11.16 2.74
N TYR A 457 -18.90 11.20 3.44
CA TYR A 457 -18.13 10.02 3.86
C TYR A 457 -18.93 9.16 4.84
N THR A 458 -19.56 9.79 5.85
CA THR A 458 -20.42 9.10 6.80
C THR A 458 -21.60 8.42 6.11
N SER A 459 -22.26 9.11 5.18
CA SER A 459 -23.36 8.55 4.38
C SER A 459 -22.89 7.38 3.51
N ASN A 460 -21.75 7.51 2.83
CA ASN A 460 -21.20 6.44 1.99
C ASN A 460 -20.89 5.20 2.83
N LEU A 461 -20.22 5.37 3.97
CA LEU A 461 -19.90 4.28 4.87
C LEU A 461 -21.18 3.58 5.37
N ALA A 462 -22.20 4.35 5.77
CA ALA A 462 -23.48 3.84 6.26
C ALA A 462 -24.24 3.00 5.20
N LYS A 463 -24.24 3.44 3.93
CA LYS A 463 -24.89 2.73 2.82
C LYS A 463 -24.29 1.35 2.56
N THR A 464 -22.99 1.21 2.75
CA THR A 464 -22.27 -0.05 2.53
C THR A 464 -22.44 -1.02 3.70
N THR A 465 -22.63 -0.51 4.93
CA THR A 465 -23.00 -1.32 6.11
C THR A 465 -24.40 -1.94 6.02
N GLY A 466 -25.39 -1.21 5.52
CA GLY A 466 -26.79 -1.66 5.50
C GLY A 466 -27.10 -2.77 4.48
N LYS A 467 -26.17 -3.08 3.57
CA LYS A 467 -26.32 -4.12 2.54
C LYS A 467 -25.86 -5.52 2.97
N VAL A 468 -25.32 -5.69 4.19
CA VAL A 468 -24.72 -6.95 4.63
C VAL A 468 -25.54 -7.56 5.77
N VAL A 469 -26.54 -8.37 5.42
CA VAL A 469 -27.15 -9.37 6.29
C VAL A 469 -26.86 -10.74 5.68
N THR A 470 -26.21 -11.60 6.48
CA THR A 470 -26.12 -13.07 6.36
C THR A 470 -25.57 -13.67 5.06
N THR A 471 -24.25 -13.77 4.96
CA THR A 471 -23.59 -15.00 4.46
C THR A 471 -22.38 -15.30 5.36
N GLY A 472 -22.64 -16.04 6.46
CA GLY A 472 -21.61 -16.52 7.39
C GLY A 472 -20.72 -17.62 6.80
N SER A 473 -20.21 -17.44 5.57
CA SER A 473 -19.36 -18.40 4.86
C SER A 473 -18.32 -17.71 3.96
N GLY A 474 -17.93 -16.47 4.28
CA GLY A 474 -16.92 -15.72 3.53
C GLY A 474 -15.49 -16.11 3.94
N ASP A 475 -14.57 -16.05 2.98
CA ASP A 475 -13.11 -16.13 3.18
C ASP A 475 -12.67 -15.18 4.33
N GLY A 476 -11.94 -15.72 5.32
CA GLY A 476 -11.49 -14.97 6.50
C GLY A 476 -10.69 -13.72 6.13
N ASN A 477 -9.89 -13.79 5.07
CA ASN A 477 -9.09 -12.66 4.59
C ASN A 477 -9.96 -11.55 4.00
N ALA A 478 -11.06 -11.89 3.31
CA ALA A 478 -11.97 -10.90 2.75
C ALA A 478 -12.71 -10.14 3.85
N ASN A 479 -13.17 -10.84 4.90
CA ASN A 479 -13.79 -10.20 6.05
C ASN A 479 -12.82 -9.30 6.82
N PHE A 480 -11.57 -9.77 7.02
CA PHE A 480 -10.51 -8.96 7.61
C PHE A 480 -10.25 -7.69 6.79
N LEU A 481 -10.00 -7.82 5.48
CA LEU A 481 -9.82 -6.67 4.58
C LEU A 481 -10.97 -5.67 4.65
N ARG A 482 -12.21 -6.15 4.65
CA ARG A 482 -13.39 -5.29 4.81
C ARG A 482 -13.36 -4.50 6.12
N SER A 483 -12.94 -5.12 7.22
CA SER A 483 -12.77 -4.44 8.51
C SER A 483 -11.66 -3.38 8.45
N GLN A 484 -10.54 -3.67 7.78
CA GLN A 484 -9.42 -2.73 7.65
C GLN A 484 -9.79 -1.53 6.77
N CYS A 485 -10.47 -1.76 5.64
CA CYS A 485 -11.00 -0.68 4.79
C CYS A 485 -11.97 0.22 5.57
N ARG A 486 -12.84 -0.37 6.41
CA ARG A 486 -13.75 0.39 7.26
C ARG A 486 -12.99 1.22 8.28
N LEU A 487 -12.04 0.62 8.99
CA LEU A 487 -11.24 1.30 10.01
C LEU A 487 -10.52 2.51 9.42
N LEU A 488 -9.96 2.40 8.22
CA LEU A 488 -9.36 3.54 7.52
C LEU A 488 -10.38 4.66 7.25
N CYS A 489 -11.56 4.32 6.71
CA CYS A 489 -12.62 5.30 6.45
C CYS A 489 -13.09 5.99 7.74
N GLU A 490 -13.18 5.26 8.85
CA GLU A 490 -13.54 5.81 10.16
C GLU A 490 -12.44 6.75 10.70
N GLN A 491 -11.17 6.38 10.54
CA GLN A 491 -10.02 7.24 10.88
C GLN A 491 -10.01 8.53 10.04
N ASP A 492 -10.25 8.45 8.73
CA ASP A 492 -10.37 9.62 7.84
C ASP A 492 -11.48 10.57 8.32
N ILE A 493 -12.66 10.03 8.65
CA ILE A 493 -13.80 10.82 9.16
C ILE A 493 -13.45 11.47 10.50
N ALA A 494 -12.83 10.72 11.42
CA ALA A 494 -12.44 11.23 12.73
C ALA A 494 -11.41 12.35 12.62
N LEU A 495 -10.41 12.19 11.74
CA LEU A 495 -9.40 13.20 11.45
C LEU A 495 -10.04 14.48 10.90
N LEU A 496 -10.94 14.37 9.91
CA LEU A 496 -11.63 15.54 9.35
C LEU A 496 -12.51 16.25 10.39
N ARG A 497 -13.14 15.52 11.31
CA ARG A 497 -13.90 16.13 12.43
C ARG A 497 -12.99 16.93 13.36
N ALA A 498 -11.87 16.35 13.77
CA ALA A 498 -10.88 17.04 14.60
C ALA A 498 -10.34 18.31 13.90
N TYR A 499 -10.07 18.20 12.60
CA TYR A 499 -9.61 19.32 11.78
C TYR A 499 -10.65 20.45 11.70
N ARG A 500 -11.93 20.10 11.46
CA ARG A 500 -13.06 21.03 11.47
C ARG A 500 -13.21 21.74 12.81
N ASP A 501 -13.12 21.01 13.92
CA ASP A 501 -13.26 21.57 15.27
C ASP A 501 -12.17 22.59 15.59
N ALA A 502 -10.97 22.39 15.08
CA ALA A 502 -9.89 23.33 15.28
C ALA A 502 -9.97 24.57 14.39
N LEU A 503 -10.44 24.45 13.15
CA LEU A 503 -10.80 25.63 12.33
C LEU A 503 -11.86 26.49 13.04
N LEU A 504 -12.88 25.86 13.63
CA LEU A 504 -13.89 26.55 14.44
C LEU A 504 -13.27 27.25 15.67
N ALA A 505 -12.31 26.62 16.33
CA ALA A 505 -11.61 27.22 17.46
C ALA A 505 -10.80 28.46 17.03
N THR A 506 -10.12 28.39 15.88
CA THR A 506 -9.40 29.54 15.29
C THR A 506 -10.35 30.71 15.02
N ARG A 507 -11.51 30.45 14.41
CA ARG A 507 -12.54 31.48 14.17
C ARG A 507 -13.11 32.06 15.48
N LYS A 508 -13.31 31.25 16.52
CA LYS A 508 -13.77 31.75 17.83
C LYS A 508 -12.74 32.65 18.51
N ARG A 509 -11.46 32.28 18.46
CA ARG A 509 -10.36 33.10 19.02
C ARG A 509 -10.26 34.45 18.32
N GLN A 510 -10.46 34.47 17.01
CA GLN A 510 -10.62 35.72 16.26
C GLN A 510 -11.76 36.56 16.85
N HIS A 511 -13.00 36.06 16.86
CA HIS A 511 -14.13 36.86 17.35
C HIS A 511 -13.94 37.43 18.77
N HIS A 512 -13.24 36.71 19.65
CA HIS A 512 -12.91 37.20 20.98
C HIS A 512 -11.89 38.35 20.97
N ARG A 513 -10.83 38.27 20.15
CA ARG A 513 -9.84 39.36 20.01
C ARG A 513 -10.45 40.65 19.46
N SER A 514 -11.34 40.55 18.47
CA SER A 514 -12.04 41.72 17.93
C SER A 514 -12.99 42.36 18.95
N ALA A 515 -13.67 41.56 19.79
CA ALA A 515 -14.58 42.08 20.81
C ALA A 515 -13.84 42.82 21.94
N VAL A 516 -12.64 42.36 22.30
CA VAL A 516 -11.78 43.01 23.30
C VAL A 516 -11.17 44.31 22.74
N SER A 517 -10.75 44.35 21.46
CA SER A 517 -10.19 45.58 20.87
C SER A 517 -11.22 46.67 20.54
N THR A 518 -12.52 46.36 20.60
CA THR A 518 -13.61 47.35 20.46
C THR A 518 -14.16 47.83 21.79
N ALA A 519 -13.68 47.25 22.91
CA ALA A 519 -14.11 47.59 24.26
C ALA A 519 -13.12 48.52 25.00
N ASP A 520 -11.98 48.80 24.38
CA ASP A 520 -11.03 49.88 24.71
C ASP A 520 -11.18 51.04 23.71
#